data_AF-A0A6J2P7I6-F1
#
_entry.id   AF-A0A6J2P7I6-F1
#
_cell.length_a   1.000
_cell.length_b   1.000
_cell.length_c   1.000
_cell.angle_alpha   90.00
_cell.angle_beta   90.00
_cell.angle_gamma   90.00
#
_symmetry.space_group_name_H-M   'P 1'
#
loop_
_entity.id
_entity.type
_entity.pdbx_description
1 polymer ?
#
loop_
_entity_poly.entity_id
_entity_poly.type
_entity_poly.pdbx_seq_one_letter_code
_entity_poly.pdbx_strand_id
1 'polypeptide(L)'
;MRSRTERSRLTLFWGLMLGLSSCLRPATAEICGPSIDIGNDISEFRRLENCTVVEGYLQILLIGDKNNNNINLEFFRSLSFPKLTMVTDYLLLFRVSGLDSLSTLFPNLAVIRGRSLFYNYALVIFEMTSLKDIGLYNLRNITRGAIRIEKNPELCYLDSIDWSLILDAEFNNYIAGNKQSKECSDVCPGIMENNPQCRKTMFNNNYNYRCWNSNYCQKECQEKCLRRACTADGECCHPQCLGSCTVPGSDTACSACVHYYHQGRCVADCPPGTYKFEDWRCISAELCSKVHLPDFNSFIIHGGECMSECPHGYMQTTPNRLDQAGDRHSSLDWYQFHSPWRSTSRHRPKPGQATIKLKGPPAHFCGDEIYDKPLSEAKSRQQSSNTHRPPGIL
;
A
#
# COMPACT_ATOMS: atom_id res chain seq x y z
N MET A 1 -60.93 23.44 -42.19
CA MET A 1 -60.64 22.13 -42.83
C MET A 1 -59.16 21.86 -42.72
N ARG A 2 -58.83 20.65 -42.28
CA ARG A 2 -57.49 20.08 -42.10
C ARG A 2 -56.88 19.80 -43.48
N SER A 3 -55.60 20.06 -43.72
CA SER A 3 -54.70 19.02 -44.23
C SER A 3 -53.24 19.47 -44.32
N ARG A 4 -52.39 18.60 -43.81
CA ARG A 4 -50.94 18.45 -43.93
C ARG A 4 -50.75 17.64 -45.24
N THR A 5 -49.84 17.87 -46.16
CA THR A 5 -48.39 17.64 -46.12
C THR A 5 -47.98 17.56 -47.60
N GLU A 6 -46.88 18.17 -48.04
CA GLU A 6 -46.14 17.63 -49.19
C GLU A 6 -44.64 17.92 -49.06
N ARG A 7 -43.87 17.04 -49.68
CA ARG A 7 -42.53 16.60 -49.36
C ARG A 7 -41.63 17.04 -50.52
N SER A 8 -40.47 17.65 -50.26
CA SER A 8 -39.36 17.56 -51.20
C SER A 8 -38.02 17.60 -50.48
N ARG A 9 -37.10 16.77 -51.00
CA ARG A 9 -35.81 16.34 -50.46
C ARG A 9 -34.67 17.16 -51.09
N LEU A 10 -33.48 17.00 -50.47
CA LEU A 10 -32.11 17.36 -50.89
C LEU A 10 -31.71 18.76 -50.39
N THR A 11 -30.70 18.92 -49.52
CA THR A 11 -29.32 18.44 -49.69
C THR A 11 -28.57 18.21 -48.35
N LEU A 12 -27.90 17.05 -48.28
CA LEU A 12 -26.55 16.80 -47.74
C LEU A 12 -26.05 17.62 -46.52
N PHE A 13 -26.06 16.98 -45.35
CA PHE A 13 -25.01 17.18 -44.33
C PHE A 13 -24.60 15.81 -43.77
N TRP A 14 -23.51 15.29 -44.32
CA TRP A 14 -22.75 14.17 -43.76
C TRP A 14 -21.46 14.76 -43.16
N GLY A 15 -21.15 14.36 -41.94
CA GLY A 15 -19.79 14.41 -41.38
C GLY A 15 -19.49 15.60 -40.47
N LEU A 16 -19.72 15.43 -39.17
CA LEU A 16 -18.65 15.22 -38.17
C LEU A 16 -19.28 15.19 -36.77
N MET A 17 -19.84 14.05 -36.38
CA MET A 17 -19.95 13.73 -34.95
C MET A 17 -18.60 13.16 -34.53
N LEU A 18 -17.62 14.04 -34.28
CA LEU A 18 -16.49 13.70 -33.44
C LEU A 18 -17.04 13.56 -32.02
N GLY A 19 -17.47 12.35 -31.69
CA GLY A 19 -17.71 11.96 -30.32
C GLY A 19 -16.43 12.21 -29.55
N LEU A 20 -16.45 13.22 -28.68
CA LEU A 20 -15.58 13.29 -27.51
C LEU A 20 -15.98 12.11 -26.62
N SER A 21 -15.55 10.91 -27.01
CA SER A 21 -15.24 9.86 -26.06
C SER A 21 -14.06 10.39 -25.26
N SER A 22 -14.36 11.23 -24.28
CA SER A 22 -13.52 11.40 -23.11
C SER A 22 -13.37 10.00 -22.54
N CYS A 23 -12.29 9.32 -22.95
CA CYS A 23 -11.75 8.22 -22.20
C CYS A 23 -11.50 8.78 -20.81
N LEU A 24 -12.46 8.55 -19.91
CA LEU A 24 -12.22 8.51 -18.48
C LEU A 24 -11.12 7.47 -18.31
N ARG A 25 -9.86 7.91 -18.39
CA ARG A 25 -8.76 7.15 -17.85
C ARG A 25 -9.18 6.88 -16.41
N PRO A 26 -9.27 5.62 -15.97
CA PRO A 26 -9.40 5.34 -14.55
C PRO A 26 -8.29 6.14 -13.89
N ALA A 27 -8.64 7.03 -12.95
CA ALA A 27 -7.64 7.74 -12.17
C ALA A 27 -6.83 6.66 -11.47
N THR A 28 -5.64 6.36 -12.01
CA THR A 28 -4.74 5.38 -11.42
C THR A 28 -4.36 5.92 -10.05
N ALA A 29 -4.60 5.13 -9.01
CA ALA A 29 -4.25 5.52 -7.64
C ALA A 29 -2.81 6.03 -7.60
N GLU A 30 -2.63 7.28 -7.14
CA GLU A 30 -1.31 7.88 -7.03
C GLU A 30 -0.69 7.45 -5.70
N ILE A 31 0.51 6.87 -5.80
CA ILE A 31 1.24 6.26 -4.70
C ILE A 31 2.34 7.22 -4.28
N CYS A 32 2.36 7.59 -3.01
CA CYS A 32 3.35 8.48 -2.44
C CYS A 32 4.19 7.71 -1.42
N GLY A 33 5.51 7.74 -1.57
CA GLY A 33 6.44 7.03 -0.71
C GLY A 33 7.87 7.04 -1.25
N PRO A 34 8.83 6.42 -0.54
CA PRO A 34 8.63 5.65 0.69
C PRO A 34 8.41 6.54 1.92
N SER A 35 7.34 6.28 2.68
CA SER A 35 6.95 7.01 3.91
C SER A 35 6.88 8.54 3.79
N ILE A 36 6.08 9.18 4.65
CA ILE A 36 5.92 10.63 4.65
C ILE A 36 6.01 11.16 6.07
N ASP A 37 7.05 11.94 6.31
CA ASP A 37 7.23 12.75 7.52
C ASP A 37 6.93 14.22 7.20
N ILE A 38 5.90 14.76 7.85
CA ILE A 38 5.54 16.18 7.80
C ILE A 38 5.82 16.75 9.19
N GLY A 39 6.80 17.63 9.31
CA GLY A 39 7.05 18.29 10.58
C GLY A 39 7.72 19.64 10.46
N ASN A 40 7.56 20.45 11.51
CA ASN A 40 8.02 21.84 11.63
C ASN A 40 7.36 22.84 10.65
N ASP A 41 7.30 22.51 9.36
CA ASP A 41 6.72 23.36 8.31
C ASP A 41 5.41 22.79 7.78
N ILE A 42 4.35 23.59 7.87
CA ILE A 42 3.01 23.24 7.40
C ILE A 42 2.92 23.20 5.86
N SER A 43 3.88 23.81 5.15
CA SER A 43 3.93 23.75 3.69
C SER A 43 4.23 22.35 3.14
N GLU A 44 4.82 21.47 3.97
CA GLU A 44 5.15 20.09 3.62
C GLU A 44 3.91 19.21 3.37
N PHE A 45 2.73 19.64 3.81
CA PHE A 45 1.45 19.02 3.46
C PHE A 45 1.19 18.96 1.95
N ARG A 46 1.82 19.81 1.13
CA ARG A 46 1.77 19.73 -0.34
C ARG A 46 2.13 18.35 -0.89
N ARG A 47 2.96 17.59 -0.16
CA ARG A 47 3.35 16.22 -0.51
C ARG A 47 2.17 15.25 -0.55
N LEU A 48 1.02 15.61 0.02
CA LEU A 48 -0.20 14.81 0.06
C LEU A 48 -1.25 15.19 -1.00
N GLU A 49 -1.08 16.28 -1.76
CA GLU A 49 -2.11 16.87 -2.63
C GLU A 49 -2.72 15.88 -3.64
N ASN A 50 -1.89 15.00 -4.19
CA ASN A 50 -2.33 14.02 -5.16
C ASN A 50 -2.34 12.58 -4.63
N CYS A 51 -1.85 12.35 -3.41
CA CYS A 51 -1.70 11.03 -2.85
C CYS A 51 -3.05 10.36 -2.62
N THR A 52 -3.22 9.18 -3.23
CA THR A 52 -4.33 8.27 -2.93
C THR A 52 -3.90 7.25 -1.89
N VAL A 53 -2.66 6.77 -2.00
CA VAL A 53 -2.05 5.80 -1.10
C VAL A 53 -0.72 6.33 -0.61
N VAL A 54 -0.50 6.30 0.71
CA VAL A 54 0.83 6.44 1.29
C VAL A 54 1.43 5.06 1.47
N GLU A 55 2.46 4.74 0.68
CA GLU A 55 3.24 3.51 0.77
C GLU A 55 4.37 3.72 1.81
N GLY A 56 4.11 3.21 3.01
CA GLY A 56 4.88 3.45 4.22
C GLY A 56 3.99 4.03 5.33
N TYR A 57 4.62 4.73 6.26
CA TYR A 57 3.94 5.43 7.35
C TYR A 57 3.67 6.89 6.98
N LEU A 58 2.71 7.51 7.68
CA LEU A 58 2.48 8.96 7.64
C LEU A 58 2.65 9.53 9.05
N GLN A 59 3.64 10.41 9.23
CA GLN A 59 3.87 11.12 10.49
C GLN A 59 3.62 12.60 10.31
N ILE A 60 2.90 13.19 11.26
CA ILE A 60 2.65 14.62 11.32
C ILE A 60 3.06 15.08 12.72
N LEU A 61 4.20 15.78 12.77
CA LEU A 61 4.97 16.00 13.99
C LEU A 61 5.27 17.47 14.20
N LEU A 62 5.19 17.94 15.45
CA LEU A 62 5.84 19.19 15.88
C LEU A 62 5.43 20.41 15.01
N ILE A 63 4.15 20.51 14.67
CA ILE A 63 3.63 21.64 13.88
C ILE A 63 2.99 22.65 14.81
N GLY A 64 3.48 23.89 14.72
CA GLY A 64 2.92 25.06 15.38
C GLY A 64 3.72 25.54 16.59
N ASP A 65 3.87 26.86 16.69
CA ASP A 65 4.30 27.56 17.90
C ASP A 65 3.07 27.87 18.77
N LYS A 66 3.17 27.63 20.09
CA LYS A 66 2.10 27.89 21.07
C LYS A 66 1.58 29.34 21.02
N ASN A 67 2.38 30.27 20.52
CA ASN A 67 2.03 31.69 20.41
C ASN A 67 1.13 32.03 19.21
N ASN A 68 0.98 31.14 18.22
CA ASN A 68 0.30 31.41 16.94
C ASN A 68 -0.84 30.42 16.63
N ASN A 69 -1.48 29.85 17.65
CA ASN A 69 -2.51 28.82 17.50
C ASN A 69 -3.67 29.22 16.56
N ASN A 70 -4.12 30.48 16.60
CA ASN A 70 -5.23 30.95 15.76
C ASN A 70 -4.87 30.97 14.27
N ILE A 71 -3.61 31.26 13.92
CA ILE A 71 -3.15 31.28 12.52
C ILE A 71 -3.08 29.85 11.98
N ASN A 72 -2.54 28.92 12.78
CA ASN A 72 -2.46 27.51 12.38
C ASN A 72 -3.84 26.89 12.22
N LEU A 73 -4.80 27.25 13.08
CA LEU A 73 -6.19 26.78 12.98
C LEU A 73 -6.84 27.14 11.64
N GLU A 74 -6.76 28.40 11.23
CA GLU A 74 -7.31 28.83 9.94
C GLU A 74 -6.61 28.14 8.76
N PHE A 75 -5.30 27.92 8.86
CA PHE A 75 -4.56 27.18 7.83
C PHE A 75 -5.03 25.72 7.74
N PHE A 76 -5.14 25.00 8.85
CA PHE A 76 -5.61 23.60 8.85
C PHE A 76 -7.03 23.45 8.33
N ARG A 77 -7.90 24.44 8.57
CA ARG A 77 -9.25 24.46 8.00
C ARG A 77 -9.27 24.66 6.49
N SER A 78 -8.24 25.29 5.93
CA SER A 78 -8.08 25.45 4.47
C SER A 78 -7.50 24.20 3.79
N LEU A 79 -6.82 23.34 4.54
CA LEU A 79 -6.21 22.12 4.02
C LEU A 79 -7.23 20.97 3.95
N SER A 80 -7.22 20.26 2.83
CA SER A 80 -7.99 19.03 2.67
C SER A 80 -7.31 18.10 1.65
N PHE A 81 -7.16 16.83 2.01
CA PHE A 81 -6.57 15.78 1.19
C PHE A 81 -7.59 14.66 0.94
N PRO A 82 -8.67 14.93 0.18
CA PRO A 82 -9.76 13.98 -0.02
C PRO A 82 -9.38 12.80 -0.91
N LYS A 83 -8.24 12.85 -1.60
CA LYS A 83 -7.76 11.72 -2.41
C LYS A 83 -7.20 10.60 -1.55
N LEU A 84 -6.65 10.91 -0.37
CA LEU A 84 -6.00 9.93 0.48
C LEU A 84 -7.03 8.95 1.05
N THR A 85 -6.93 7.68 0.66
CA THR A 85 -7.83 6.61 1.12
C THR A 85 -7.12 5.55 1.95
N MET A 86 -5.80 5.41 1.82
CA MET A 86 -5.06 4.35 2.50
C MET A 86 -3.65 4.77 2.93
N VAL A 87 -3.28 4.34 4.14
CA VAL A 87 -1.89 4.32 4.63
C VAL A 87 -1.50 2.86 4.84
N THR A 88 -0.37 2.41 4.29
CA THR A 88 -0.01 0.99 4.36
C THR A 88 0.58 0.59 5.71
N ASP A 89 1.25 1.49 6.42
CA ASP A 89 1.87 1.18 7.70
C ASP A 89 1.04 1.80 8.83
N TYR A 90 1.52 2.88 9.46
CA TYR A 90 0.83 3.55 10.56
C TYR A 90 0.65 5.06 10.30
N LEU A 91 -0.32 5.65 10.98
CA LEU A 91 -0.54 7.10 11.07
C LEU A 91 -0.16 7.59 12.47
N LEU A 92 0.72 8.58 12.54
CA LEU A 92 1.17 9.18 13.80
C LEU A 92 0.98 10.70 13.77
N LEU A 93 0.27 11.20 14.77
CA LEU A 93 0.05 12.62 15.06
C LEU A 93 0.68 12.94 16.40
N PHE A 94 1.65 13.85 16.43
CA PHE A 94 2.36 14.22 17.66
C PHE A 94 2.60 15.72 17.75
N ARG A 95 2.10 16.36 18.81
CA ARG A 95 2.32 17.78 19.11
C ARG A 95 2.04 18.71 17.93
N VAL A 96 0.86 18.56 17.33
CA VAL A 96 0.35 19.49 16.31
C VAL A 96 -0.65 20.44 16.96
N SER A 97 -0.36 21.73 16.91
CA SER A 97 -1.21 22.79 17.48
C SER A 97 -2.06 23.44 16.40
N GLY A 98 -3.30 23.78 16.71
CA GLY A 98 -4.26 24.39 15.78
C GLY A 98 -5.09 23.39 14.96
N LEU A 99 -4.71 22.10 14.89
CA LEU A 99 -5.54 21.08 14.25
C LEU A 99 -6.65 20.62 15.22
N ASP A 100 -7.91 20.95 14.91
CA ASP A 100 -9.07 20.66 15.78
C ASP A 100 -9.83 19.39 15.39
N SER A 101 -9.76 18.93 14.14
CA SER A 101 -10.34 17.66 13.66
C SER A 101 -9.60 17.15 12.42
N LEU A 102 -9.53 15.82 12.21
CA LEU A 102 -9.04 15.24 10.95
C LEU A 102 -10.13 15.13 9.88
N SER A 103 -11.38 15.47 10.20
CA SER A 103 -12.52 15.31 9.29
C SER A 103 -12.39 16.12 8.01
N THR A 104 -11.81 17.32 8.09
CA THR A 104 -11.52 18.15 6.91
C THR A 104 -10.23 17.74 6.22
N LEU A 105 -9.22 17.31 7.00
CA LEU A 105 -7.88 17.01 6.52
C LEU A 105 -7.83 15.70 5.71
N PHE A 106 -8.41 14.63 6.25
CA PHE A 106 -8.40 13.28 5.63
C PHE A 106 -9.82 12.70 5.54
N PRO A 107 -10.74 13.35 4.81
CA PRO A 107 -12.16 12.99 4.82
C PRO A 107 -12.44 11.60 4.27
N ASN A 108 -11.56 11.04 3.43
CA ASN A 108 -11.77 9.75 2.76
C ASN A 108 -10.78 8.67 3.18
N LEU A 109 -9.96 8.89 4.22
CA LEU A 109 -9.07 7.86 4.75
C LEU A 109 -9.91 6.70 5.28
N ALA A 110 -9.81 5.56 4.60
CA ALA A 110 -10.68 4.41 4.83
C ALA A 110 -9.95 3.24 5.49
N VAL A 111 -8.65 3.09 5.23
CA VAL A 111 -7.86 1.94 5.66
C VAL A 111 -6.48 2.35 6.17
N ILE A 112 -6.07 1.78 7.30
CA ILE A 112 -4.68 1.75 7.76
C ILE A 112 -4.27 0.28 7.85
N ARG A 113 -3.35 -0.19 7.00
CA ARG A 113 -3.06 -1.64 6.93
C ARG A 113 -2.18 -2.14 8.09
N GLY A 114 -1.29 -1.33 8.65
CA GLY A 114 -0.45 -1.73 9.78
C GLY A 114 0.59 -2.81 9.45
N ARG A 115 1.15 -2.79 8.23
CA ARG A 115 2.22 -3.72 7.82
C ARG A 115 3.45 -3.56 8.71
N SER A 116 3.89 -2.31 8.88
CA SER A 116 4.79 -1.89 9.94
C SER A 116 4.00 -1.08 10.98
N LEU A 117 4.44 -1.13 12.24
CA LEU A 117 3.75 -0.51 13.38
C LEU A 117 4.71 0.42 14.12
N PHE A 118 4.18 1.49 14.71
CA PHE A 118 4.91 2.28 15.67
C PHE A 118 4.81 1.59 17.04
N TYR A 119 5.85 0.84 17.40
CA TYR A 119 5.78 -0.21 18.43
C TYR A 119 4.73 -1.27 18.03
N ASN A 120 3.56 -1.26 18.67
CA ASN A 120 2.44 -2.17 18.37
C ASN A 120 1.20 -1.42 17.84
N TYR A 121 1.35 -0.14 17.52
CA TYR A 121 0.23 0.74 17.17
C TYR A 121 0.23 1.12 15.68
N ALA A 122 -0.95 1.08 15.07
CA ALA A 122 -1.19 1.51 13.70
C ALA A 122 -1.76 2.94 13.61
N LEU A 123 -2.37 3.43 14.69
CA LEU A 123 -2.81 4.81 14.83
C LEU A 123 -2.32 5.36 16.16
N VAL A 124 -1.60 6.47 16.12
CA VAL A 124 -1.08 7.16 17.30
C VAL A 124 -1.51 8.62 17.26
N ILE A 125 -2.23 9.07 18.28
CA ILE A 125 -2.66 10.45 18.49
C ILE A 125 -2.18 10.86 19.88
N PHE A 126 -1.06 11.60 19.92
CA PHE A 126 -0.35 11.86 21.16
C PHE A 126 -0.04 13.35 21.35
N GLU A 127 -0.38 13.88 22.52
CA GLU A 127 -0.12 15.28 22.89
C GLU A 127 -0.67 16.30 21.87
N MET A 128 -1.86 16.03 21.31
CA MET A 128 -2.57 16.93 20.40
C MET A 128 -3.39 17.93 21.21
N THR A 129 -2.83 19.10 21.46
CA THR A 129 -3.36 20.09 22.40
C THR A 129 -4.66 20.76 21.95
N SER A 130 -4.90 20.85 20.64
CA SER A 130 -6.06 21.55 20.05
C SER A 130 -7.14 20.61 19.51
N LEU A 131 -6.85 19.30 19.45
CA LEU A 131 -7.71 18.31 18.80
C LEU A 131 -8.96 18.06 19.65
N LYS A 132 -10.14 18.26 19.05
CA LYS A 132 -11.45 18.13 19.71
C LYS A 132 -12.16 16.83 19.37
N ASP A 133 -11.96 16.33 18.17
CA ASP A 133 -12.45 15.03 17.71
C ASP A 133 -11.44 14.40 16.75
N ILE A 134 -11.45 13.06 16.66
CA ILE A 134 -10.58 12.36 15.70
C ILE A 134 -11.06 12.64 14.28
N GLY A 135 -12.38 12.60 14.04
CA GLY A 135 -12.96 13.03 12.77
C GLY A 135 -12.69 12.13 11.55
N LEU A 136 -12.07 10.95 11.71
CA LEU A 136 -11.83 10.01 10.61
C LEU A 136 -13.08 9.21 10.24
N TYR A 137 -14.15 9.91 9.82
CA TYR A 137 -15.49 9.34 9.69
C TYR A 137 -15.67 8.31 8.57
N ASN A 138 -14.70 8.19 7.67
CA ASN A 138 -14.63 7.15 6.66
C ASN A 138 -13.67 6.01 7.00
N LEU A 139 -12.98 6.03 8.15
CA LEU A 139 -12.12 4.93 8.58
C LEU A 139 -12.99 3.72 8.90
N ARG A 140 -12.76 2.63 8.18
CA ARG A 140 -13.54 1.39 8.26
C ARG A 140 -12.72 0.18 8.68
N ASN A 141 -11.40 0.22 8.47
CA ASN A 141 -10.55 -0.91 8.81
C ASN A 141 -9.15 -0.47 9.23
N ILE A 142 -8.70 -0.99 10.37
CA ILE A 142 -7.29 -1.07 10.71
C ILE A 142 -6.94 -2.55 10.71
N THR A 143 -6.17 -3.00 9.72
CA THR A 143 -5.98 -4.43 9.46
C THR A 143 -5.08 -5.10 10.50
N ARG A 144 -4.06 -4.40 10.98
CA ARG A 144 -3.12 -4.89 11.99
C ARG A 144 -2.67 -3.76 12.90
N GLY A 145 -2.44 -4.08 14.18
CA GLY A 145 -1.99 -3.14 15.20
C GLY A 145 -3.13 -2.55 16.02
N ALA A 146 -2.78 -2.03 17.19
CA ALA A 146 -3.71 -1.35 18.09
C ALA A 146 -3.73 0.17 17.84
N ILE A 147 -4.56 0.90 18.60
CA ILE A 147 -4.52 2.37 18.63
C ILE A 147 -3.96 2.90 19.95
N ARG A 148 -3.27 4.04 19.89
CA ARG A 148 -2.81 4.80 21.05
C ARG A 148 -3.30 6.23 20.98
N ILE A 149 -4.21 6.60 21.87
CA ILE A 149 -4.78 7.95 21.95
C ILE A 149 -4.52 8.48 23.35
N GLU A 150 -3.53 9.35 23.48
CA GLU A 150 -3.03 9.72 24.80
C GLU A 150 -2.69 11.20 24.93
N LYS A 151 -2.99 11.78 26.11
CA LYS A 151 -2.66 13.17 26.48
C LYS A 151 -3.23 14.23 25.53
N ASN A 152 -4.47 14.04 25.07
CA ASN A 152 -5.17 15.02 24.23
C ASN A 152 -6.23 15.76 25.09
N PRO A 153 -5.90 16.91 25.69
CA PRO A 153 -6.70 17.52 26.75
C PRO A 153 -8.07 18.05 26.30
N GLU A 154 -8.24 18.34 25.01
CA GLU A 154 -9.51 18.84 24.43
C GLU A 154 -10.31 17.76 23.68
N LEU A 155 -9.78 16.53 23.59
CA LEU A 155 -10.34 15.48 22.75
C LEU A 155 -11.58 14.81 23.38
N CYS A 156 -12.69 14.87 22.66
CA CYS A 156 -13.98 14.27 22.98
C CYS A 156 -14.39 13.20 21.95
N TYR A 157 -15.63 12.68 22.02
CA TYR A 157 -16.17 11.64 21.13
C TYR A 157 -15.46 10.27 21.19
N LEU A 158 -14.69 9.99 22.24
CA LEU A 158 -13.99 8.72 22.38
C LEU A 158 -14.95 7.55 22.69
N ASP A 159 -15.95 7.78 23.54
CA ASP A 159 -16.92 6.76 23.94
C ASP A 159 -18.02 6.53 22.89
N SER A 160 -18.18 7.47 21.95
CA SER A 160 -19.14 7.37 20.84
C SER A 160 -18.58 6.62 19.63
N ILE A 161 -17.31 6.20 19.64
CA ILE A 161 -16.69 5.40 18.58
C ILE A 161 -16.58 3.96 19.06
N ASP A 162 -17.22 3.05 18.33
CA ASP A 162 -17.14 1.61 18.53
C ASP A 162 -15.94 1.04 17.76
N TRP A 163 -14.80 0.89 18.44
CA TRP A 163 -13.56 0.43 17.80
C TRP A 163 -13.61 -1.04 17.38
N SER A 164 -14.51 -1.84 17.97
CA SER A 164 -14.69 -3.25 17.61
C SER A 164 -15.15 -3.44 16.16
N LEU A 165 -15.76 -2.41 15.57
CA LEU A 165 -16.19 -2.39 14.17
C LEU A 165 -15.07 -2.04 13.19
N ILE A 166 -13.92 -1.55 13.68
CA ILE A 166 -12.81 -1.03 12.88
C ILE A 166 -11.58 -1.94 12.96
N LEU A 167 -11.31 -2.54 14.12
CA LEU A 167 -10.12 -3.36 14.36
C LEU A 167 -10.40 -4.57 15.25
N ASP A 168 -9.75 -5.69 14.95
CA ASP A 168 -9.93 -6.96 15.68
C ASP A 168 -9.18 -6.99 17.03
N ALA A 169 -8.09 -6.24 17.16
CA ALA A 169 -7.18 -6.25 18.31
C ALA A 169 -7.54 -5.22 19.41
N GLU A 170 -8.83 -5.02 19.68
CA GLU A 170 -9.32 -3.94 20.55
C GLU A 170 -8.70 -3.96 21.96
N PHE A 171 -8.48 -5.15 22.53
CA PHE A 171 -7.93 -5.33 23.88
C PHE A 171 -6.53 -4.73 24.07
N ASN A 172 -5.81 -4.45 22.99
CA ASN A 172 -4.47 -3.86 23.04
C ASN A 172 -4.49 -2.32 22.88
N ASN A 173 -5.68 -1.71 22.76
CA ASN A 173 -5.83 -0.27 22.62
C ASN A 173 -5.42 0.46 23.91
N TYR A 174 -4.73 1.58 23.75
CA TYR A 174 -4.32 2.43 24.86
C TYR A 174 -4.96 3.82 24.72
N ILE A 175 -5.95 4.11 25.56
CA ILE A 175 -6.66 5.40 25.57
C ILE A 175 -6.60 5.96 26.99
N ALA A 176 -5.80 7.01 27.21
CA ALA A 176 -5.59 7.56 28.55
C ALA A 176 -5.18 9.04 28.55
N GLY A 177 -5.51 9.77 29.63
CA GLY A 177 -5.09 11.17 29.78
C GLY A 177 -5.72 12.14 28.77
N ASN A 178 -6.86 11.77 28.16
CA ASN A 178 -7.66 12.66 27.32
C ASN A 178 -8.71 13.39 28.17
N LYS A 179 -9.51 14.28 27.55
CA LYS A 179 -10.62 14.94 28.23
C LYS A 179 -11.57 13.91 28.85
N GLN A 180 -12.06 14.19 30.05
CA GLN A 180 -12.99 13.27 30.71
C GLN A 180 -14.33 13.28 29.96
N SER A 181 -14.90 12.10 29.69
CA SER A 181 -16.17 11.98 28.96
C SER A 181 -17.32 12.77 29.60
N LYS A 182 -17.30 12.95 30.94
CA LYS A 182 -18.30 13.72 31.68
C LYS A 182 -18.23 15.23 31.43
N GLU A 183 -17.07 15.73 31.00
CA GLU A 183 -16.85 17.13 30.65
C GLU A 183 -17.10 17.38 29.15
N CYS A 184 -17.22 16.31 28.36
CA CYS A 184 -17.60 16.38 26.96
C CYS A 184 -19.12 16.53 26.81
N SER A 185 -19.53 17.39 25.89
CA SER A 185 -20.93 17.55 25.46
C SER A 185 -21.13 16.83 24.14
N ASP A 186 -20.87 15.51 24.14
CA ASP A 186 -20.92 14.70 22.93
C ASP A 186 -22.37 14.52 22.48
N VAL A 187 -22.69 15.07 21.30
CA VAL A 187 -24.03 15.01 20.73
C VAL A 187 -23.90 14.56 19.28
N CYS A 188 -24.35 13.33 19.00
CA CYS A 188 -24.37 12.80 17.65
C CYS A 188 -25.43 13.49 16.77
N PRO A 189 -25.25 13.45 15.43
CA PRO A 189 -26.18 14.04 14.45
C PRO A 189 -27.66 13.73 14.68
N GLY A 190 -28.48 14.78 14.61
CA GLY A 190 -29.94 14.69 14.64
C GLY A 190 -30.57 14.47 16.02
N ILE A 191 -29.78 14.27 17.08
CA ILE A 191 -30.31 14.07 18.45
C ILE A 191 -31.06 15.31 18.94
N MET A 192 -30.49 16.51 18.79
CA MET A 192 -31.11 17.75 19.29
C MET A 192 -32.41 18.11 18.54
N GLU A 193 -32.53 17.63 17.30
CA GLU A 193 -33.67 17.86 16.43
C GLU A 193 -34.75 16.76 16.57
N ASN A 194 -34.59 15.83 17.52
CA ASN A 194 -35.44 14.64 17.69
C ASN A 194 -35.54 13.74 16.44
N ASN A 195 -34.52 13.79 15.57
CA ASN A 195 -34.41 12.98 14.36
C ASN A 195 -33.06 12.25 14.34
N PRO A 196 -32.83 11.28 15.26
CA PRO A 196 -31.53 10.64 15.41
C PRO A 196 -31.12 9.91 14.13
N GLN A 197 -29.97 10.29 13.56
CA GLN A 197 -29.49 9.73 12.29
C GLN A 197 -28.53 8.55 12.51
N CYS A 198 -27.85 8.52 13.64
CA CYS A 198 -26.84 7.51 13.92
C CYS A 198 -27.45 6.23 14.51
N ARG A 199 -26.79 5.10 14.30
CA ARG A 199 -27.17 3.84 14.94
C ARG A 199 -26.65 3.75 16.37
N LYS A 200 -27.33 2.94 17.19
CA LYS A 200 -26.85 2.55 18.52
C LYS A 200 -26.25 1.15 18.48
N THR A 201 -25.15 0.94 19.19
CA THR A 201 -24.54 -0.39 19.39
C THR A 201 -24.25 -0.62 20.87
N MET A 202 -24.01 -1.87 21.27
CA MET A 202 -23.50 -2.20 22.60
C MET A 202 -21.97 -2.23 22.55
N PHE A 203 -21.32 -1.26 23.19
CA PHE A 203 -19.86 -1.17 23.25
C PHE A 203 -19.43 -0.78 24.66
N ASN A 204 -18.48 -1.50 25.26
CA ASN A 204 -18.04 -1.28 26.65
C ASN A 204 -19.20 -1.14 27.67
N ASN A 205 -20.19 -2.03 27.57
CA ASN A 205 -21.41 -2.04 28.39
C ASN A 205 -22.26 -0.74 28.31
N ASN A 206 -22.09 0.04 27.25
CA ASN A 206 -22.84 1.26 26.99
C ASN A 206 -23.65 1.13 25.70
N TYR A 207 -24.98 1.22 25.79
CA TYR A 207 -25.89 1.24 24.63
C TYR A 207 -26.18 2.68 24.20
N ASN A 208 -25.41 3.21 23.26
CA ASN A 208 -25.56 4.60 22.83
C ASN A 208 -25.29 4.78 21.34
N TYR A 209 -25.62 5.98 20.82
CA TYR A 209 -25.39 6.38 19.44
C TYR A 209 -23.90 6.40 19.11
N ARG A 210 -23.56 6.00 17.89
CA ARG A 210 -22.19 5.96 17.40
C ARG A 210 -21.90 7.06 16.38
N CYS A 211 -20.94 7.93 16.70
CA CYS A 211 -20.55 9.04 15.88
C CYS A 211 -19.08 9.42 16.09
N TRP A 212 -18.49 9.97 15.04
CA TRP A 212 -17.12 10.50 15.06
C TRP A 212 -17.06 11.93 15.60
N ASN A 213 -18.14 12.69 15.40
CA ASN A 213 -18.37 14.05 15.92
C ASN A 213 -19.85 14.43 15.75
N SER A 214 -20.19 15.70 15.96
CA SER A 214 -21.57 16.20 15.84
C SER A 214 -22.16 16.18 14.43
N ASN A 215 -21.35 15.97 13.40
CA ASN A 215 -21.75 16.04 12.00
C ASN A 215 -21.75 14.67 11.31
N TYR A 216 -20.94 13.73 11.78
CA TYR A 216 -20.75 12.43 11.13
C TYR A 216 -20.99 11.26 12.06
N CYS A 217 -21.97 10.42 11.70
CA CYS A 217 -22.19 9.12 12.33
C CYS A 217 -21.05 8.14 12.03
N GLN A 218 -20.84 7.19 12.93
CA GLN A 218 -19.99 6.04 12.64
C GLN A 218 -20.75 5.12 11.70
N LYS A 219 -20.17 4.88 10.54
CA LYS A 219 -20.81 4.07 9.51
C LYS A 219 -20.53 2.60 9.78
N GLU A 220 -21.56 1.78 9.62
CA GLU A 220 -21.52 0.33 9.78
C GLU A 220 -22.09 -0.34 8.53
N CYS A 221 -21.64 -1.54 8.23
CA CYS A 221 -22.21 -2.33 7.14
C CYS A 221 -23.35 -3.22 7.65
N GLN A 222 -24.37 -3.38 6.81
CA GLN A 222 -25.49 -4.26 7.13
C GLN A 222 -25.00 -5.72 7.27
N GLU A 223 -25.59 -6.49 8.18
CA GLU A 223 -25.22 -7.90 8.45
C GLU A 223 -25.24 -8.77 7.19
N LYS A 224 -26.09 -8.44 6.19
CA LYS A 224 -26.16 -9.11 4.89
C LYS A 224 -24.83 -9.09 4.11
N CYS A 225 -23.96 -8.11 4.38
CA CYS A 225 -22.65 -8.02 3.76
C CYS A 225 -21.61 -8.92 4.45
N LEU A 226 -21.95 -9.56 5.56
CA LEU A 226 -21.06 -10.37 6.39
C LEU A 226 -19.79 -9.56 6.75
N ARG A 227 -18.61 -10.02 6.33
CA ARG A 227 -17.32 -9.35 6.52
C ARG A 227 -16.89 -8.47 5.35
N ARG A 228 -17.78 -8.20 4.39
CA ARG A 228 -17.47 -7.35 3.22
C ARG A 228 -17.68 -5.88 3.57
N ALA A 229 -16.94 -5.02 2.88
CA ALA A 229 -17.18 -3.59 2.88
C ALA A 229 -18.55 -3.25 2.27
N CYS A 230 -19.02 -2.03 2.52
CA CYS A 230 -20.26 -1.50 1.97
C CYS A 230 -20.11 -0.03 1.54
N THR A 231 -21.00 0.40 0.66
CA THR A 231 -21.16 1.81 0.27
C THR A 231 -21.75 2.64 1.43
N ALA A 232 -21.85 3.97 1.23
CA ALA A 232 -22.51 4.86 2.18
C ALA A 232 -23.99 4.48 2.42
N ASP A 233 -24.67 3.94 1.39
CA ASP A 233 -26.07 3.52 1.44
C ASP A 233 -26.25 2.09 1.98
N GLY A 234 -25.15 1.42 2.37
CA GLY A 234 -25.20 0.07 2.94
C GLY A 234 -25.31 -1.06 1.90
N GLU A 235 -24.99 -0.78 0.64
CA GLU A 235 -24.91 -1.80 -0.41
C GLU A 235 -23.54 -2.50 -0.37
N CYS A 236 -23.52 -3.82 -0.55
CA CYS A 236 -22.30 -4.58 -0.35
C CYS A 236 -21.29 -4.40 -1.50
N CYS A 237 -20.04 -4.21 -1.13
CA CYS A 237 -18.93 -4.12 -2.07
C CYS A 237 -18.51 -5.49 -2.61
N HIS A 238 -17.65 -5.47 -3.63
CA HIS A 238 -17.00 -6.69 -4.11
C HIS A 238 -16.19 -7.36 -2.98
N PRO A 239 -16.10 -8.71 -2.93
CA PRO A 239 -15.34 -9.41 -1.89
C PRO A 239 -13.85 -9.05 -1.80
N GLN A 240 -13.28 -8.46 -2.85
CA GLN A 240 -11.90 -7.98 -2.87
C GLN A 240 -11.74 -6.51 -2.44
N CYS A 241 -12.85 -5.80 -2.16
CA CYS A 241 -12.80 -4.44 -1.63
C CYS A 241 -12.65 -4.45 -0.11
N LEU A 242 -11.79 -3.57 0.39
CA LEU A 242 -11.58 -3.30 1.80
C LEU A 242 -11.99 -1.86 2.14
N GLY A 243 -12.59 -1.69 3.32
CA GLY A 243 -13.06 -0.41 3.83
C GLY A 243 -14.38 0.04 3.21
N SER A 244 -14.36 0.47 1.94
CA SER A 244 -15.54 1.00 1.24
C SER A 244 -15.44 0.78 -0.28
N CYS A 245 -16.51 1.10 -1.01
CA CYS A 245 -16.54 1.18 -2.46
C CYS A 245 -17.50 2.27 -2.92
N THR A 246 -17.30 2.77 -4.15
CA THR A 246 -18.19 3.73 -4.80
C THR A 246 -19.26 3.07 -5.65
N VAL A 247 -18.99 1.86 -6.17
CA VAL A 247 -19.95 1.06 -6.94
C VAL A 247 -20.10 -0.32 -6.27
N PRO A 248 -21.33 -0.70 -5.86
CA PRO A 248 -21.58 -2.01 -5.26
C PRO A 248 -21.13 -3.15 -6.16
N GLY A 249 -20.57 -4.19 -5.56
CA GLY A 249 -20.14 -5.39 -6.28
C GLY A 249 -19.01 -5.24 -7.31
N SER A 250 -18.45 -4.04 -7.52
CA SER A 250 -17.36 -3.81 -8.48
C SER A 250 -15.98 -3.89 -7.81
N ASP A 251 -15.04 -4.60 -8.45
CA ASP A 251 -13.65 -4.74 -8.01
C ASP A 251 -12.73 -3.59 -8.49
N THR A 252 -13.24 -2.68 -9.32
CA THR A 252 -12.54 -1.47 -9.78
C THR A 252 -12.89 -0.22 -8.98
N ALA A 253 -13.91 -0.30 -8.13
CA ALA A 253 -14.52 0.82 -7.44
C ALA A 253 -14.24 0.80 -5.93
N CYS A 254 -13.24 0.05 -5.49
CA CYS A 254 -12.88 -0.11 -4.09
C CYS A 254 -12.06 1.09 -3.58
N SER A 255 -12.22 1.45 -2.31
CA SER A 255 -11.34 2.42 -1.64
C SER A 255 -9.96 1.85 -1.32
N ALA A 256 -9.89 0.56 -1.04
CA ALA A 256 -8.68 -0.22 -0.86
C ALA A 256 -8.95 -1.70 -1.24
N CYS A 257 -7.90 -2.49 -1.42
CA CYS A 257 -8.02 -3.92 -1.73
C CYS A 257 -7.78 -4.76 -0.48
N VAL A 258 -8.53 -5.86 -0.34
CA VAL A 258 -8.29 -6.86 0.72
C VAL A 258 -6.90 -7.46 0.54
N HIS A 259 -6.64 -8.00 -0.66
CA HIS A 259 -5.37 -8.62 -1.02
C HIS A 259 -4.50 -7.64 -1.82
N TYR A 260 -4.56 -7.67 -3.15
CA TYR A 260 -3.64 -6.92 -3.99
C TYR A 260 -4.34 -6.00 -4.98
N TYR A 261 -3.77 -4.81 -5.16
CA TYR A 261 -4.12 -3.88 -6.22
C TYR A 261 -3.28 -4.13 -7.47
N HIS A 262 -3.94 -4.22 -8.63
CA HIS A 262 -3.27 -4.28 -9.93
C HIS A 262 -4.08 -3.57 -11.02
N GLN A 263 -3.48 -2.59 -11.68
CA GLN A 263 -4.05 -1.87 -12.84
C GLN A 263 -5.51 -1.40 -12.64
N GLY A 264 -5.82 -0.81 -11.48
CA GLY A 264 -7.15 -0.28 -11.18
C GLY A 264 -8.16 -1.34 -10.71
N ARG A 265 -7.72 -2.55 -10.37
CA ARG A 265 -8.57 -3.65 -9.88
C ARG A 265 -8.03 -4.24 -8.60
N CYS A 266 -8.94 -4.68 -7.73
CA CYS A 266 -8.60 -5.51 -6.57
C CYS A 266 -8.68 -6.98 -6.93
N VAL A 267 -7.53 -7.67 -6.85
CA VAL A 267 -7.36 -9.08 -7.20
C VAL A 267 -6.96 -9.89 -5.97
N ALA A 268 -7.37 -11.16 -5.94
CA ALA A 268 -7.05 -12.07 -4.85
C ALA A 268 -5.57 -12.50 -4.87
N ASP A 269 -4.98 -12.63 -6.06
CA ASP A 269 -3.58 -12.98 -6.26
C ASP A 269 -3.02 -12.24 -7.48
N CYS A 270 -1.69 -12.09 -7.53
CA CYS A 270 -1.04 -11.35 -8.60
C CYS A 270 -1.10 -12.12 -9.93
N PRO A 271 -1.49 -11.46 -11.04
CA PRO A 271 -1.59 -12.12 -12.33
C PRO A 271 -0.21 -12.59 -12.84
N PRO A 272 -0.17 -13.58 -13.75
CA PRO A 272 1.08 -14.11 -14.30
C PRO A 272 1.99 -13.00 -14.87
N GLY A 273 3.28 -13.08 -14.54
CA GLY A 273 4.27 -12.07 -14.94
C GLY A 273 4.36 -10.84 -14.03
N THR A 274 3.62 -10.83 -12.92
CA THR A 274 3.70 -9.83 -11.86
C THR A 274 4.01 -10.47 -10.51
N TYR A 275 4.47 -9.67 -9.57
CA TYR A 275 4.96 -10.10 -8.27
C TYR A 275 4.32 -9.28 -7.16
N LYS A 276 4.05 -9.92 -6.03
CA LYS A 276 3.54 -9.27 -4.83
C LYS A 276 4.58 -8.28 -4.31
N PHE A 277 4.13 -7.11 -3.89
CA PHE A 277 5.01 -6.07 -3.39
C PHE A 277 4.34 -5.36 -2.21
N GLU A 278 5.10 -5.25 -1.12
CA GLU A 278 4.70 -4.57 0.10
C GLU A 278 3.32 -5.02 0.64
N ASP A 279 2.90 -6.28 0.41
CA ASP A 279 1.63 -6.86 0.88
C ASP A 279 0.34 -6.11 0.49
N TRP A 280 0.36 -5.34 -0.60
CA TRP A 280 -0.84 -4.60 -1.02
C TRP A 280 -1.01 -4.41 -2.54
N ARG A 281 0.04 -4.61 -3.35
CA ARG A 281 -0.05 -4.46 -4.82
C ARG A 281 0.81 -5.45 -5.58
N CYS A 282 0.54 -5.53 -6.88
CA CYS A 282 1.32 -6.33 -7.83
C CYS A 282 2.15 -5.44 -8.74
N ILE A 283 3.44 -5.75 -8.87
CA ILE A 283 4.39 -5.02 -9.73
C ILE A 283 5.07 -5.93 -10.76
N SER A 284 5.62 -5.36 -11.83
CA SER A 284 6.41 -6.11 -12.80
C SER A 284 7.84 -6.37 -12.31
N ALA A 285 8.52 -7.34 -12.90
CA ALA A 285 9.95 -7.59 -12.61
C ALA A 285 10.83 -6.35 -12.88
N GLU A 286 10.49 -5.56 -13.91
CA GLU A 286 11.22 -4.33 -14.22
C GLU A 286 11.03 -3.25 -13.15
N LEU A 287 9.81 -3.12 -12.60
CA LEU A 287 9.57 -2.17 -11.53
C LEU A 287 10.26 -2.63 -10.24
N CYS A 288 10.24 -3.93 -9.95
CA CYS A 288 10.95 -4.50 -8.81
C CYS A 288 12.44 -4.12 -8.83
N SER A 289 13.13 -4.22 -9.97
CA SER A 289 14.56 -3.88 -10.04
C SER A 289 14.89 -2.39 -9.89
N LYS A 290 13.89 -1.50 -9.86
CA LYS A 290 14.05 -0.04 -9.84
C LYS A 290 13.40 0.64 -8.63
N VAL A 291 12.52 -0.04 -7.91
CA VAL A 291 11.69 0.56 -6.87
C VAL A 291 12.55 1.03 -5.68
N HIS A 292 12.26 2.22 -5.17
CA HIS A 292 12.95 2.87 -4.03
C HIS A 292 14.47 3.12 -4.14
N LEU A 293 15.10 3.09 -5.31
CA LEU A 293 16.55 3.35 -5.45
C LEU A 293 16.92 4.85 -5.39
N PRO A 294 18.08 5.18 -4.80
CA PRO A 294 19.27 5.32 -5.64
C PRO A 294 20.44 4.36 -5.36
N ASP A 295 20.56 3.73 -4.19
CA ASP A 295 21.84 3.15 -3.76
C ASP A 295 21.71 1.80 -3.00
N PHE A 296 22.29 0.75 -3.62
CA PHE A 296 22.78 -0.53 -3.09
C PHE A 296 21.88 -1.71 -2.70
N ASN A 297 20.57 -1.56 -2.47
CA ASN A 297 19.71 -2.74 -2.23
C ASN A 297 18.79 -2.99 -3.42
N SER A 298 19.27 -3.77 -4.38
CA SER A 298 18.41 -4.23 -5.48
C SER A 298 17.35 -5.18 -4.94
N PHE A 299 16.09 -4.73 -4.95
CA PHE A 299 14.95 -5.60 -4.63
C PHE A 299 15.02 -6.89 -5.47
N ILE A 300 14.71 -7.99 -4.81
CA ILE A 300 14.94 -9.36 -5.25
C ILE A 300 13.59 -10.04 -5.43
N ILE A 301 13.48 -10.88 -6.45
CA ILE A 301 12.29 -11.69 -6.68
C ILE A 301 12.51 -13.08 -6.09
N HIS A 302 11.61 -13.51 -5.22
CA HIS A 302 11.58 -14.87 -4.68
C HIS A 302 10.15 -15.28 -4.35
N GLY A 303 9.79 -16.54 -4.66
CA GLY A 303 8.46 -17.07 -4.29
C GLY A 303 7.25 -16.34 -4.89
N GLY A 304 7.43 -15.55 -5.96
CA GLY A 304 6.36 -14.70 -6.51
C GLY A 304 6.24 -13.32 -5.85
N GLU A 305 7.20 -12.94 -5.01
CA GLU A 305 7.23 -11.68 -4.27
C GLU A 305 8.48 -10.88 -4.61
N CYS A 306 8.36 -9.55 -4.60
CA CYS A 306 9.47 -8.61 -4.72
C CYS A 306 9.80 -8.08 -3.33
N MET A 307 11.00 -8.38 -2.85
CA MET A 307 11.42 -8.19 -1.46
C MET A 307 12.79 -7.51 -1.36
N SER A 308 13.05 -6.80 -0.26
CA SER A 308 14.30 -6.05 -0.07
C SER A 308 15.51 -6.94 0.25
N GLU A 309 15.26 -8.12 0.83
CA GLU A 309 16.29 -9.09 1.25
C GLU A 309 15.79 -10.51 0.96
N CYS A 310 16.70 -11.48 0.86
CA CYS A 310 16.33 -12.88 0.71
C CYS A 310 15.82 -13.48 2.03
N PRO A 311 14.85 -14.41 1.99
CA PRO A 311 14.42 -15.11 3.19
C PRO A 311 15.54 -15.99 3.74
N HIS A 312 15.46 -16.36 5.02
CA HIS A 312 16.45 -17.23 5.67
C HIS A 312 16.68 -18.52 4.87
N GLY A 313 17.96 -18.87 4.66
CA GLY A 313 18.38 -20.03 3.86
C GLY A 313 18.60 -19.73 2.37
N TYR A 314 18.43 -18.47 1.95
CA TYR A 314 18.67 -18.03 0.57
C TYR A 314 19.64 -16.84 0.51
N MET A 315 20.44 -16.78 -0.55
CA MET A 315 21.33 -15.66 -0.83
C MET A 315 21.05 -15.07 -2.22
N GLN A 316 21.35 -13.79 -2.39
CA GLN A 316 21.19 -13.13 -3.68
C GLN A 316 22.11 -13.79 -4.71
N THR A 317 21.53 -14.28 -5.80
CA THR A 317 22.33 -14.75 -6.93
C THR A 317 22.93 -13.54 -7.65
N THR A 318 24.26 -13.44 -7.63
CA THR A 318 24.97 -12.40 -8.38
C THR A 318 24.92 -12.76 -9.88
N PRO A 319 24.58 -11.82 -10.77
CA PRO A 319 24.57 -12.09 -12.22
C PRO A 319 25.96 -12.27 -12.84
N ASN A 320 27.03 -12.50 -12.06
CA ASN A 320 28.38 -12.70 -12.57
C ASN A 320 29.20 -13.63 -11.65
N ARG A 321 28.94 -14.93 -11.77
CA ARG A 321 29.98 -15.95 -11.57
C ARG A 321 29.84 -17.20 -12.46
N LEU A 322 29.03 -17.11 -13.53
CA LEU A 322 28.89 -18.18 -14.53
C LEU A 322 29.60 -17.89 -15.87
N ASP A 323 30.14 -16.69 -16.08
CA ASP A 323 30.85 -16.33 -17.33
C ASP A 323 32.39 -16.36 -17.23
N GLN A 324 32.97 -16.87 -16.14
CA GLN A 324 34.44 -17.06 -16.03
C GLN A 324 34.89 -18.48 -15.64
N ALA A 325 33.98 -19.45 -15.57
CA ALA A 325 34.30 -20.85 -15.28
C ALA A 325 33.89 -21.81 -16.41
N GLY A 326 33.90 -21.32 -17.65
CA GLY A 326 33.53 -22.08 -18.85
C GLY A 326 34.66 -22.17 -19.86
N ASP A 327 35.88 -22.51 -19.45
CA ASP A 327 36.93 -22.91 -20.41
C ASP A 327 37.90 -23.95 -19.80
N ARG A 328 37.40 -25.19 -19.71
CA ARG A 328 38.12 -26.43 -20.05
C ARG A 328 37.22 -27.65 -19.81
N HIS A 329 36.83 -28.30 -20.91
CA HIS A 329 36.55 -29.75 -21.07
C HIS A 329 35.66 -30.43 -19.99
N SER A 330 34.58 -31.16 -20.27
CA SER A 330 34.14 -31.81 -21.51
C SER A 330 32.80 -32.52 -21.21
N SER A 331 31.87 -32.41 -22.16
CA SER A 331 31.07 -33.51 -22.74
C SER A 331 30.00 -34.24 -21.92
N LEU A 332 28.94 -34.57 -22.67
CA LEU A 332 27.85 -35.55 -22.48
C LEU A 332 26.51 -34.88 -22.12
N ASP A 333 25.81 -34.31 -23.10
CA ASP A 333 24.92 -34.95 -24.11
C ASP A 333 23.48 -34.96 -23.62
N TRP A 334 22.55 -34.43 -24.45
CA TRP A 334 21.32 -35.13 -24.87
C TRP A 334 20.53 -34.29 -25.91
N TYR A 335 20.16 -34.96 -27.00
CA TYR A 335 19.21 -34.60 -28.09
C TYR A 335 19.71 -33.87 -29.36
N GLN A 336 20.54 -34.58 -30.12
CA GLN A 336 20.24 -35.17 -31.44
C GLN A 336 19.11 -34.56 -32.32
N PHE A 337 19.48 -34.02 -33.50
CA PHE A 337 18.75 -34.21 -34.76
C PHE A 337 19.71 -34.19 -35.98
N HIS A 338 19.38 -35.02 -36.97
CA HIS A 338 20.19 -35.50 -38.10
C HIS A 338 20.50 -34.47 -39.23
N SER A 339 21.79 -34.41 -39.60
CA SER A 339 22.40 -34.51 -40.96
C SER A 339 21.93 -33.57 -42.14
N PRO A 340 22.55 -33.59 -43.34
CA PRO A 340 23.49 -32.52 -43.75
C PRO A 340 23.29 -31.97 -45.18
N TRP A 341 23.53 -30.67 -45.47
CA TRP A 341 23.79 -30.25 -46.87
C TRP A 341 24.81 -29.12 -47.01
N ARG A 342 25.60 -29.28 -48.08
CA ARG A 342 26.76 -28.52 -48.52
C ARG A 342 26.44 -27.11 -49.08
N SER A 343 27.50 -26.31 -49.03
CA SER A 343 28.03 -25.41 -50.07
C SER A 343 27.36 -24.06 -50.37
N THR A 344 28.27 -23.08 -50.39
CA THR A 344 28.36 -21.91 -51.30
C THR A 344 27.36 -20.77 -51.12
N SER A 345 27.89 -19.60 -50.75
CA SER A 345 27.96 -18.41 -51.63
C SER A 345 27.92 -17.11 -50.82
N ARG A 346 28.88 -16.24 -51.11
CA ARG A 346 28.94 -14.84 -50.65
C ARG A 346 27.70 -14.10 -51.11
N HIS A 347 26.96 -13.45 -50.22
CA HIS A 347 26.24 -12.21 -50.49
C HIS A 347 26.09 -11.41 -49.19
N ARG A 348 26.56 -10.16 -49.19
CA ARG A 348 26.27 -9.17 -48.13
C ARG A 348 24.82 -8.69 -48.28
N PRO A 349 24.07 -8.56 -47.18
CA PRO A 349 22.98 -7.58 -47.09
C PRO A 349 23.42 -6.33 -46.32
N LYS A 350 22.81 -5.20 -46.70
CA LYS A 350 23.02 -3.82 -46.21
C LYS A 350 22.67 -3.65 -44.71
N PRO A 351 23.20 -2.62 -44.03
CA PRO A 351 22.90 -2.38 -42.62
C PRO A 351 21.46 -1.85 -42.47
N GLY A 352 20.57 -2.70 -41.96
CA GLY A 352 19.30 -2.26 -41.39
C GLY A 352 19.53 -1.70 -39.99
N GLN A 353 18.90 -0.57 -39.68
CA GLN A 353 18.90 0.03 -38.35
C GLN A 353 18.33 -0.96 -37.34
N ALA A 354 19.22 -1.59 -36.56
CA ALA A 354 18.83 -2.32 -35.36
C ALA A 354 18.52 -1.28 -34.28
N THR A 355 17.24 -1.04 -34.03
CA THR A 355 16.80 -0.43 -32.77
C THR A 355 17.19 -1.36 -31.63
N ILE A 356 18.27 -1.02 -30.93
CA ILE A 356 18.66 -1.65 -29.68
C ILE A 356 17.57 -1.28 -28.66
N LYS A 357 16.63 -2.18 -28.42
CA LYS A 357 15.85 -2.15 -27.18
C LYS A 357 16.85 -2.47 -26.07
N LEU A 358 17.28 -1.44 -25.35
CA LEU A 358 17.97 -1.60 -24.07
C LEU A 358 17.02 -2.40 -23.17
N LYS A 359 17.26 -3.72 -23.03
CA LYS A 359 16.67 -4.49 -21.93
C LYS A 359 17.15 -3.81 -20.65
N GLY A 360 16.23 -3.42 -19.78
CA GLY A 360 16.56 -2.93 -18.45
C GLY A 360 17.42 -3.94 -17.69
N PRO A 361 18.08 -3.53 -16.60
CA PRO A 361 18.91 -4.43 -15.80
C PRO A 361 18.07 -5.65 -15.36
N PRO A 362 18.65 -6.87 -15.39
CA PRO A 362 17.94 -8.07 -14.96
C PRO A 362 17.56 -7.95 -13.48
N ALA A 363 16.35 -8.39 -13.13
CA ALA A 363 15.95 -8.52 -11.74
C ALA A 363 16.87 -9.54 -11.03
N HIS A 364 17.19 -9.29 -9.77
CA HIS A 364 17.94 -10.22 -8.95
C HIS A 364 16.99 -11.29 -8.37
N PHE A 365 17.49 -12.50 -8.17
CA PHE A 365 16.73 -13.62 -7.60
C PHE A 365 17.45 -14.21 -6.38
N CYS A 366 16.70 -14.81 -5.47
CA CYS A 366 17.26 -15.58 -4.35
C CYS A 366 17.52 -17.02 -4.79
N GLY A 367 18.74 -17.53 -4.53
CA GLY A 367 19.13 -18.93 -4.73
C GLY A 367 19.49 -19.61 -3.42
N ASP A 368 19.51 -20.95 -3.42
CA ASP A 368 19.81 -21.75 -2.23
C ASP A 368 21.24 -21.48 -1.71
N GLU A 369 21.41 -21.54 -0.39
CA GLU A 369 22.71 -21.41 0.27
C GLU A 369 23.59 -22.63 -0.03
N ILE A 370 24.56 -22.48 -0.95
CA ILE A 370 25.56 -23.52 -1.20
C ILE A 370 26.61 -23.43 -0.07
N TYR A 371 26.59 -24.39 0.85
CA TYR A 371 27.70 -24.58 1.80
C TYR A 371 28.98 -24.93 1.05
N ASP A 372 29.88 -23.97 0.86
CA ASP A 372 31.26 -24.22 0.44
C ASP A 372 31.96 -25.03 1.55
N LYS A 373 32.18 -26.33 1.32
CA LYS A 373 33.14 -27.11 2.11
C LYS A 373 34.53 -26.50 1.94
N PRO A 374 35.32 -26.28 3.00
CA PRO A 374 36.66 -25.73 2.86
C PRO A 374 37.56 -26.65 2.02
N LEU A 375 38.21 -26.04 1.03
CA LEU A 375 39.24 -26.64 0.21
C LEU A 375 40.53 -26.79 1.04
N SER A 376 40.63 -27.82 1.89
CA SER A 376 41.86 -28.11 2.64
C SER A 376 42.20 -29.60 2.63
N GLU A 377 42.51 -30.15 1.46
CA GLU A 377 43.17 -31.45 1.37
C GLU A 377 43.93 -31.61 0.05
N ALA A 378 44.89 -30.71 -0.18
CA ALA A 378 45.90 -30.91 -1.24
C ALA A 378 47.19 -30.15 -0.91
N LYS A 379 48.07 -30.76 -0.12
CA LYS A 379 49.55 -30.68 -0.23
C LYS A 379 50.23 -31.40 0.93
N SER A 380 50.72 -32.61 0.67
CA SER A 380 52.11 -32.99 0.98
C SER A 380 52.35 -34.47 0.65
N ARG A 381 52.85 -34.75 -0.55
CA ARG A 381 53.66 -35.95 -0.83
C ARG A 381 54.84 -35.54 -1.70
N GLN A 382 56.01 -36.09 -1.35
CA GLN A 382 57.40 -35.86 -1.82
C GLN A 382 58.18 -34.99 -0.81
N GLN A 383 59.22 -35.47 -0.11
CA GLN A 383 60.26 -36.44 -0.48
C GLN A 383 60.92 -37.11 0.76
N SER A 384 61.35 -38.38 0.58
CA SER A 384 62.54 -39.12 1.10
C SER A 384 63.32 -38.59 2.33
N SER A 385 63.90 -39.36 3.25
CA SER A 385 64.43 -40.75 3.27
C SER A 385 65.07 -41.00 4.66
N ASN A 386 65.16 -42.28 5.07
CA ASN A 386 66.04 -42.86 6.12
C ASN A 386 65.70 -42.44 7.58
N THR A 387 65.64 -43.30 8.60
CA THR A 387 66.45 -44.49 8.97
C THR A 387 65.71 -45.36 10.01
N HIS A 388 66.03 -46.67 9.99
CA HIS A 388 66.07 -47.63 11.10
C HIS A 388 64.85 -47.99 11.98
N ARG A 389 64.37 -49.23 11.75
CA ARG A 389 63.82 -50.18 12.76
C ARG A 389 64.95 -50.70 13.67
N PRO A 390 64.66 -51.14 14.90
CA PRO A 390 64.37 -52.59 15.13
C PRO A 390 63.23 -52.87 16.14
N PRO A 391 62.86 -54.16 16.38
CA PRO A 391 61.50 -54.58 16.72
C PRO A 391 61.30 -55.14 18.15
N GLY A 392 60.04 -55.43 18.49
CA GLY A 392 59.63 -56.32 19.59
C GLY A 392 59.15 -55.57 20.84
N ILE A 393 58.25 -56.06 21.69
CA ILE A 393 57.64 -57.38 21.94
C ILE A 393 56.49 -57.12 22.94
N LEU A 394 55.43 -57.97 22.89
CA LEU A 394 54.33 -58.20 23.85
C LEU A 394 53.21 -57.15 23.98
#